data_AF-A0A4Q5W5N6-F1
#
_entry.id   AF-A0A4Q5W5N6-F1
#
_cell.length_a   1.000
_cell.length_b   1.000
_cell.length_c   1.000
_cell.angle_alpha   90.00
_cell.angle_beta   90.00
_cell.angle_gamma   90.00
#
_symmetry.space_group_name_H-M   'P 1'
#
loop_
_entity.id
_entity.type
_entity.pdbx_description
1 polymer ?
#
loop_
_entity_poly.entity_id
_entity_poly.type
_entity_poly.pdbx_seq_one_letter_code
_entity_poly.pdbx_strand_id
1 'polypeptide(L)'
;MKKLPVILLFLFAGIAATAQQRALRYSFTYDTLLAKPRMLVTVSFRGDSSGHTELLLPDAWASQKELYKAVSHLEAVTPGVRIDTTADPTRRMLQHAPGAELTLAYELRQDWSGSFVYPKNYRAVLQRTWMQSTGYALLVKPSWDKDAQVAL
;
A
#
# COMPACT_ATOMS: atom_id res chain seq x y z
N MET A 1 4.96 -34.88 63.15
CA MET A 1 4.57 -33.60 62.51
C MET A 1 5.59 -33.30 61.41
N LYS A 2 5.27 -33.62 60.15
CA LYS A 2 6.16 -33.42 58.98
C LYS A 2 5.89 -32.04 58.38
N LYS A 3 6.93 -31.20 58.25
CA LYS A 3 6.86 -29.89 57.59
C LYS A 3 6.88 -30.09 56.07
N LEU A 4 5.89 -29.55 55.36
CA LEU A 4 5.83 -29.55 53.89
C LEU A 4 6.61 -28.33 53.36
N PRO A 5 7.42 -28.43 52.30
CA PRO A 5 8.10 -27.28 51.72
C PRO A 5 7.16 -26.56 50.74
N VAL A 6 7.15 -25.22 50.83
CA VAL A 6 6.49 -24.36 49.85
C VAL A 6 7.41 -24.25 48.63
N ILE A 7 7.00 -24.84 47.51
CA ILE A 7 7.66 -24.65 46.21
C ILE A 7 7.00 -23.44 45.55
N LEU A 8 7.76 -22.35 45.40
CA LEU A 8 7.34 -21.15 44.70
C LEU A 8 7.56 -21.37 43.19
N LEU A 9 6.49 -21.60 42.44
CA LEU A 9 6.53 -21.73 40.99
C LEU A 9 6.53 -20.32 40.35
N PHE A 10 7.65 -19.90 39.76
CA PHE A 10 7.68 -18.73 38.88
C PHE A 10 7.07 -19.11 37.53
N LEU A 11 5.79 -18.73 37.30
CA LEU A 11 5.21 -18.75 35.96
C LEU A 11 5.79 -17.59 35.14
N PHE A 12 6.73 -17.90 34.25
CA PHE A 12 7.02 -17.03 33.10
C PHE A 12 5.84 -17.13 32.13
N ALA A 13 4.88 -16.23 32.26
CA ALA A 13 3.91 -15.98 31.19
C ALA A 13 4.68 -15.30 30.04
N GLY A 14 5.19 -16.11 29.11
CA GLY A 14 5.72 -15.62 27.85
C GLY A 14 4.60 -14.88 27.13
N ILE A 15 4.73 -13.56 27.00
CA ILE A 15 3.88 -12.78 26.10
C ILE A 15 4.27 -13.24 24.71
N ALA A 16 3.54 -14.22 24.16
CA ALA A 16 3.58 -14.50 22.74
C ALA A 16 3.09 -13.22 22.07
N ALA A 17 4.00 -12.42 21.53
CA ALA A 17 3.68 -11.35 20.62
C ALA A 17 2.98 -12.02 19.43
N THR A 18 1.66 -12.02 19.43
CA THR A 18 0.89 -12.39 18.26
C THR A 18 1.29 -11.41 17.17
N ALA A 19 2.03 -11.90 16.18
CA ALA A 19 2.30 -11.14 14.98
C ALA A 19 0.94 -10.81 14.36
N GLN A 20 0.47 -9.59 14.58
CA GLN A 20 -0.81 -9.12 14.09
C GLN A 20 -0.79 -9.29 12.56
N GLN A 21 -1.70 -10.11 12.03
CA GLN A 21 -1.73 -10.44 10.62
C GLN A 21 -1.94 -9.16 9.81
N ARG A 22 -0.96 -8.80 8.97
CA ARG A 22 -1.02 -7.57 8.17
C ARG A 22 -2.04 -7.76 7.06
N ALA A 23 -3.05 -6.91 6.97
CA ALA A 23 -4.01 -6.91 5.86
C ALA A 23 -3.70 -5.76 4.91
N LEU A 24 -3.67 -6.04 3.61
CA LEU A 24 -3.53 -5.03 2.55
C LEU A 24 -4.66 -5.24 1.56
N ARG A 25 -5.58 -4.28 1.50
CA ARG A 25 -6.79 -4.38 0.67
C ARG A 25 -6.78 -3.31 -0.40
N TYR A 26 -7.17 -3.68 -1.61
CA TYR A 26 -7.35 -2.75 -2.71
C TYR A 26 -8.78 -2.84 -3.25
N SER A 27 -9.35 -1.71 -3.62
CA SER A 27 -10.54 -1.64 -4.47
C SER A 27 -10.26 -0.79 -5.70
N PHE A 28 -10.82 -1.21 -6.83
CA PHE A 28 -10.62 -0.58 -8.13
C PHE A 28 -11.98 -0.22 -8.73
N THR A 29 -12.13 1.02 -9.16
CA THR A 29 -13.29 1.46 -9.96
C THR A 29 -12.78 2.02 -11.28
N TYR A 30 -13.24 1.46 -12.40
CA TYR A 30 -12.87 1.96 -13.71
C TYR A 30 -13.83 3.03 -14.19
N ASP A 31 -13.37 4.28 -14.24
CA ASP A 31 -14.17 5.44 -14.63
C ASP A 31 -13.87 5.80 -16.10
N THR A 32 -14.85 5.53 -16.96
CA THR A 32 -14.80 5.76 -18.41
C THR A 32 -15.68 6.93 -18.85
N LEU A 33 -16.34 7.62 -17.92
CA LEU A 33 -17.29 8.70 -18.21
C LEU A 33 -16.56 9.97 -18.66
N LEU A 34 -15.36 10.20 -18.12
CA LEU A 34 -14.53 11.35 -18.48
C LEU A 34 -13.94 11.25 -19.90
N ALA A 35 -13.42 12.38 -20.40
CA ALA A 35 -12.73 12.45 -21.68
C ALA A 35 -11.52 11.50 -21.75
N LYS A 36 -10.77 11.41 -20.65
CA LYS A 36 -9.65 10.48 -20.45
C LYS A 36 -10.04 9.50 -19.34
N PRO A 37 -10.17 8.20 -19.63
CA PRO A 37 -10.47 7.20 -18.61
C PRO A 37 -9.40 7.18 -17.50
N ARG A 38 -9.83 6.81 -16.30
CA ARG A 38 -8.96 6.65 -15.12
C ARG A 38 -9.41 5.43 -14.32
N MET A 39 -8.50 4.89 -13.53
CA MET A 39 -8.85 3.89 -12.53
C MET A 39 -8.73 4.53 -11.13
N LEU A 40 -9.85 4.61 -10.43
CA LEU A 40 -9.88 5.05 -9.04
C LEU A 40 -9.46 3.87 -8.17
N VAL A 41 -8.43 4.08 -7.34
CA VAL A 41 -7.89 3.06 -6.47
C VAL A 41 -8.03 3.51 -5.02
N THR A 42 -8.55 2.63 -4.19
CA THR A 42 -8.49 2.79 -2.74
C THR A 42 -7.61 1.68 -2.18
N VAL A 43 -6.72 2.02 -1.27
CA VAL A 43 -5.85 1.08 -0.56
C VAL A 43 -6.02 1.24 0.94
N SER A 44 -6.25 0.13 1.64
CA SER A 44 -6.39 0.10 3.09
C SER A 44 -5.40 -0.87 3.72
N PHE A 45 -4.74 -0.40 4.79
CA PHE A 45 -3.75 -1.16 5.54
C PHE A 45 -3.55 -0.56 6.93
N ARG A 46 -3.02 -1.36 7.86
CA ARG A 46 -2.59 -0.88 9.17
C ARG A 46 -1.27 -0.12 9.05
N GLY A 47 -1.25 1.13 9.53
CA GLY A 47 -0.03 1.92 9.66
C GLY A 47 0.85 1.46 10.81
N ASP A 48 2.10 1.92 10.81
CA ASP A 48 3.11 1.55 11.78
C ASP A 48 2.76 2.03 13.20
N SER A 49 3.24 1.29 14.21
CA SER A 49 3.02 1.61 15.62
C SER A 49 3.72 2.90 16.08
N SER A 50 4.62 3.46 15.26
CA SER A 50 5.27 4.75 15.49
C SER A 50 4.38 5.95 15.14
N GLY A 51 3.26 5.73 14.45
CA GLY A 51 2.46 6.80 13.84
C GLY A 51 3.07 7.39 12.56
N HIS A 52 4.16 6.80 12.06
CA HIS A 52 4.85 7.19 10.83
C HIS A 52 5.00 5.98 9.93
N THR A 53 4.29 5.97 8.80
CA THR A 53 4.40 4.88 7.81
C THR A 53 4.97 5.41 6.50
N GLU A 54 6.01 4.78 6.02
CA GLU A 54 6.52 5.06 4.67
C GLU A 54 5.65 4.36 3.62
N LEU A 55 5.25 5.11 2.60
CA LEU A 55 4.48 4.64 1.46
C LEU A 55 5.36 4.64 0.21
N LEU A 56 5.31 3.54 -0.54
CA LEU A 56 6.03 3.34 -1.79
C LEU A 56 5.07 3.48 -2.98
N LEU A 57 5.42 4.37 -3.89
CA LEU A 57 4.83 4.47 -5.22
C LEU A 57 5.62 3.56 -6.19
N PRO A 58 4.99 3.08 -7.27
CA PRO A 58 5.68 2.29 -8.28
C PRO A 58 6.85 3.07 -8.90
N ASP A 59 8.02 2.45 -9.09
CA ASP A 59 9.15 3.13 -9.75
C ASP A 59 9.54 2.45 -11.06
N ALA A 60 10.04 1.22 -10.97
CA ALA A 60 10.60 0.53 -12.11
C ALA A 60 10.20 -0.94 -12.17
N TRP A 61 9.83 -1.39 -13.36
CA TRP A 61 9.52 -2.79 -13.66
C TRP A 61 9.62 -3.05 -15.17
N ALA A 62 10.15 -4.22 -15.56
CA ALA A 62 10.24 -4.66 -16.96
C ALA A 62 10.75 -3.57 -17.93
N SER A 63 11.88 -2.95 -17.60
CA SER A 63 12.52 -1.85 -18.35
C SER A 63 11.77 -0.52 -18.42
N GLN A 64 10.61 -0.39 -17.76
CA GLN A 64 9.93 0.88 -17.54
C GLN A 64 10.43 1.52 -16.24
N LYS A 65 10.51 2.86 -16.19
CA LYS A 65 10.98 3.67 -15.05
C LYS A 65 10.01 4.81 -14.75
N GLU A 66 10.10 5.43 -13.58
CA GLU A 66 9.22 6.55 -13.21
C GLU A 66 7.73 6.21 -13.32
N LEU A 67 7.36 4.99 -12.93
CA LEU A 67 5.98 4.49 -12.99
C LEU A 67 5.05 5.29 -12.06
N TYR A 68 5.60 5.96 -11.05
CA TYR A 68 4.87 6.83 -10.11
C TYR A 68 4.15 7.97 -10.82
N LYS A 69 4.54 8.34 -12.05
CA LYS A 69 3.86 9.36 -12.86
C LYS A 69 2.43 8.98 -13.25
N ALA A 70 2.10 7.69 -13.25
CA ALA A 70 0.74 7.22 -13.45
C ALA A 70 -0.15 7.39 -12.20
N VAL A 71 0.44 7.58 -11.02
CA VAL A 71 -0.27 7.81 -9.75
C VAL A 71 -0.52 9.31 -9.59
N SER A 72 -1.78 9.72 -9.53
CA SER A 72 -2.19 11.12 -9.41
C SER A 72 -3.25 11.28 -8.32
N HIS A 73 -3.38 12.50 -7.78
CA HIS A 73 -4.36 12.83 -6.74
C HIS A 73 -4.34 11.85 -5.55
N LEU A 74 -3.14 11.49 -5.08
CA LEU A 74 -2.99 10.66 -3.88
C LEU A 74 -3.42 11.47 -2.66
N GLU A 75 -4.44 10.97 -1.96
CA GLU A 75 -5.04 11.62 -0.80
C GLU A 75 -5.36 10.60 0.30
N ALA A 76 -5.49 11.11 1.53
CA ALA A 76 -5.93 10.32 2.67
C ALA A 76 -7.44 10.37 2.80
N VAL A 77 -8.07 9.19 2.86
CA VAL A 77 -9.50 9.05 3.16
C VAL A 77 -9.72 9.00 4.67
N THR A 78 -8.81 8.36 5.41
CA THR A 78 -8.86 8.34 6.88
C THR A 78 -8.62 9.77 7.43
N PRO A 79 -9.55 10.31 8.24
CA PRO A 79 -9.38 11.64 8.83
C PRO A 79 -8.13 11.76 9.70
N GLY A 80 -7.49 12.93 9.66
CA GLY A 80 -6.31 13.22 10.49
C GLY A 80 -5.00 12.60 10.00
N VAL A 81 -5.02 11.87 8.88
CA VAL A 81 -3.80 11.39 8.23
C VAL A 81 -3.21 12.48 7.34
N ARG A 82 -1.92 12.75 7.49
CA ARG A 82 -1.17 13.68 6.62
C ARG A 82 -0.25 12.90 5.70
N ILE A 83 -0.16 13.32 4.44
CA ILE A 83 0.74 12.74 3.43
C ILE A 83 1.80 13.79 3.10
N ASP A 84 3.04 13.55 3.52
CA ASP A 84 4.17 14.42 3.23
C ASP A 84 4.99 13.88 2.04
N THR A 85 5.38 14.77 1.14
CA THR A 85 6.35 14.46 0.08
C THR A 85 7.74 14.29 0.67
N THR A 86 8.54 13.40 0.10
CA THR A 86 9.96 13.24 0.45
C THR A 86 10.85 13.71 -0.71
N ALA A 87 12.17 13.71 -0.53
CA ALA A 87 13.12 13.99 -1.60
C ALA A 87 13.10 12.92 -2.71
N ASP A 88 12.68 11.69 -2.38
CA ASP A 88 12.49 10.61 -3.34
C ASP A 88 11.04 10.67 -3.88
N PRO A 89 10.83 10.86 -5.19
CA PRO A 89 9.48 10.97 -5.77
C PRO A 89 8.67 9.68 -5.64
N THR A 90 9.33 8.54 -5.39
CA THR A 90 8.72 7.23 -5.21
C THR A 90 8.27 6.99 -3.75
N ARG A 91 8.53 7.93 -2.85
CA ARG A 91 8.23 7.79 -1.42
C ARG A 91 7.33 8.91 -0.90
N ARG A 92 6.40 8.54 -0.04
CA ARG A 92 5.63 9.48 0.80
C ARG A 92 5.75 9.07 2.26
N MET A 93 5.72 10.05 3.15
CA MET A 93 5.65 9.79 4.58
C MET A 93 4.23 10.07 5.07
N LEU A 94 3.60 9.06 5.66
CA LEU A 94 2.28 9.18 6.27
C LEU A 94 2.44 9.46 7.75
N GLN A 95 1.73 10.46 8.26
CA GLN A 95 1.59 10.72 9.69
C GLN A 95 0.17 10.44 10.13
N HIS A 96 0.01 9.66 11.19
CA HIS A 96 -1.27 9.15 11.65
C HIS A 96 -1.22 8.72 13.13
N ALA A 97 -2.37 8.38 13.70
CA ALA A 97 -2.40 7.78 15.03
C ALA A 97 -1.67 6.41 15.02
N PRO A 98 -0.82 6.12 16.03
CA PRO A 98 -0.09 4.85 16.14
C PRO A 98 -0.93 3.60 15.86
N GLY A 99 -0.50 2.77 14.91
CA GLY A 99 -1.15 1.49 14.60
C GLY A 99 -2.56 1.59 14.01
N ALA A 100 -2.99 2.78 13.56
CA ALA A 100 -4.32 3.00 13.00
C ALA A 100 -4.52 2.29 11.66
N GLU A 101 -5.77 1.92 11.36
CA GLU A 101 -6.17 1.51 10.01
C GLU A 101 -6.23 2.74 9.11
N LEU A 102 -5.43 2.73 8.04
CA LEU A 102 -5.31 3.82 7.08
C LEU A 102 -6.01 3.43 5.80
N THR A 103 -6.70 4.39 5.19
CA THR A 103 -7.26 4.28 3.86
C THR A 103 -6.82 5.48 3.04
N LEU A 104 -6.23 5.21 1.88
CA LEU A 104 -5.79 6.21 0.91
C LEU A 104 -6.54 6.01 -0.40
N ALA A 105 -6.77 7.10 -1.13
CA ALA A 105 -7.31 7.06 -2.48
C ALA A 105 -6.34 7.71 -3.46
N TYR A 106 -6.31 7.21 -4.69
CA TYR A 106 -5.57 7.83 -5.78
C TYR A 106 -6.19 7.47 -7.12
N GLU A 107 -5.81 8.23 -8.14
CA GLU A 107 -6.17 7.97 -9.52
C GLU A 107 -4.96 7.40 -10.27
N LEU A 108 -5.16 6.22 -10.86
CA LEU A 108 -4.31 5.72 -11.93
C LEU A 108 -4.72 6.34 -13.26
N ARG A 109 -3.78 6.99 -13.90
CA ARG A 109 -3.93 7.60 -15.23
C ARG A 109 -2.92 7.01 -16.20
N GLN A 110 -3.31 6.93 -17.47
CA GLN A 110 -2.37 6.62 -18.53
C GLN A 110 -1.44 7.84 -18.70
N ASP A 111 -0.15 7.65 -18.42
CA ASP A 111 0.89 8.67 -18.41
C ASP A 111 1.72 8.72 -19.71
N TRP A 112 1.26 8.00 -20.74
CA TRP A 112 1.93 7.88 -22.03
C TRP A 112 0.92 7.93 -23.18
N SER A 113 1.44 8.13 -24.41
CA SER A 113 0.63 8.20 -25.63
C SER A 113 1.21 7.31 -26.74
N GLY A 114 0.39 7.02 -27.75
CA GLY A 114 0.74 6.13 -28.84
C GLY A 114 0.03 4.78 -28.76
N SER A 115 0.35 3.88 -29.69
CA SER A 115 -0.26 2.57 -29.77
C SER A 115 0.25 1.64 -28.68
N PHE A 116 -0.64 0.83 -28.12
CA PHE A 116 -0.27 -0.26 -27.25
C PHE A 116 0.39 -1.40 -28.04
N VAL A 117 1.58 -1.83 -27.62
CA VAL A 117 2.33 -2.93 -28.22
C VAL A 117 2.64 -3.96 -27.14
N TYR A 118 1.97 -5.11 -27.18
CA TYR A 118 2.31 -6.24 -26.32
C TYR A 118 3.49 -7.04 -26.89
N PRO A 119 4.46 -7.52 -26.09
CA PRO A 119 4.61 -7.37 -24.63
C PRO A 119 5.57 -6.21 -24.26
N LYS A 120 5.60 -5.11 -25.01
CA LYS A 120 6.54 -4.00 -24.79
C LYS A 120 6.03 -2.96 -23.79
N ASN A 121 4.70 -2.84 -23.68
CA ASN A 121 4.06 -1.88 -22.80
C ASN A 121 3.54 -2.55 -21.52
N TYR A 122 4.08 -2.14 -20.38
CA TYR A 122 3.69 -2.63 -19.05
C TYR A 122 3.10 -1.55 -18.14
N ARG A 123 3.05 -0.30 -18.62
CA ARG A 123 2.34 0.80 -17.97
C ARG A 123 0.83 0.59 -18.09
N ALA A 124 0.07 1.32 -17.27
CA ALA A 124 -1.39 1.34 -17.38
C ALA A 124 -1.82 1.72 -18.79
N VAL A 125 -2.79 0.99 -19.32
CA VAL A 125 -3.48 1.30 -20.56
C VAL A 125 -4.93 1.47 -20.22
N LEU A 126 -5.47 2.67 -20.38
CA LEU A 126 -6.82 3.02 -19.93
C LEU A 126 -7.59 3.61 -21.11
N GLN A 127 -8.35 2.75 -21.81
CA GLN A 127 -9.15 3.09 -22.99
C GLN A 127 -10.64 2.95 -22.69
N ARG A 128 -11.50 3.75 -23.31
CA ARG A 128 -12.94 3.75 -22.96
C ARG A 128 -13.61 2.37 -22.97
N THR A 129 -13.17 1.48 -23.87
CA THR A 129 -13.75 0.15 -24.04
C THR A 129 -12.93 -0.98 -23.43
N TRP A 130 -11.69 -0.73 -22.99
CA TRP A 130 -10.81 -1.74 -22.44
C TRP A 130 -9.69 -1.15 -21.60
N MET A 131 -9.10 -1.96 -20.72
CA MET A 131 -7.93 -1.56 -19.96
C MET A 131 -6.95 -2.72 -19.78
N GLN A 132 -5.70 -2.37 -19.51
CA GLN A 132 -4.67 -3.29 -19.05
C GLN A 132 -3.86 -2.64 -17.94
N SER A 133 -3.61 -3.39 -16.87
CA SER A 133 -2.85 -2.95 -15.71
C SER A 133 -2.01 -4.10 -15.16
N THR A 134 -0.76 -3.82 -14.80
CA THR A 134 0.11 -4.76 -14.09
C THR A 134 0.29 -4.29 -12.65
N GLY A 135 -0.02 -5.14 -11.66
CA GLY A 135 -0.03 -4.77 -10.24
C GLY A 135 1.28 -4.12 -9.76
N TYR A 136 2.42 -4.75 -10.05
CA TYR A 136 3.73 -4.22 -9.65
C TYR A 136 4.04 -2.83 -10.23
N ALA A 137 3.46 -2.50 -11.39
CA ALA A 137 3.73 -1.25 -12.06
C ALA A 137 2.85 -0.09 -11.59
N LEU A 138 1.79 -0.35 -10.80
CA LEU A 138 0.69 0.60 -10.61
C LEU A 138 0.14 0.67 -9.17
N LEU A 139 0.50 -0.27 -8.29
CA LEU A 139 -0.02 -0.29 -6.92
C LEU A 139 0.89 0.46 -5.94
N VAL A 140 0.30 1.43 -5.25
CA VAL A 140 0.89 2.13 -4.12
C VAL A 140 0.76 1.25 -2.88
N LYS A 141 1.83 1.07 -2.09
CA LYS A 141 1.84 0.13 -0.95
C LYS A 141 2.68 0.63 0.22
N PRO A 142 2.41 0.21 1.47
CA PRO A 142 3.30 0.49 2.59
C PRO A 142 4.68 -0.16 2.37
N SER A 143 5.72 0.47 2.95
CA SER A 143 7.11 0.02 2.92
C SER A 143 7.34 -1.09 3.96
N TRP A 144 6.62 -2.20 3.81
CA TRP A 144 6.80 -3.38 4.64
C TRP A 144 8.01 -4.20 4.20
N ASP A 145 8.59 -4.95 5.14
CA ASP A 145 9.58 -5.98 4.87
C ASP A 145 9.13 -6.91 3.74
N LYS A 146 10.06 -7.29 2.87
CA LYS A 146 9.77 -8.14 1.70
C LYS A 146 9.17 -9.50 2.06
N ASP A 147 9.51 -10.00 3.25
CA ASP A 147 9.05 -11.29 3.76
C ASP A 147 7.82 -11.16 4.67
N ALA A 148 7.24 -9.96 4.78
CA ALA A 148 6.05 -9.73 5.57
C ALA A 148 4.87 -10.51 5.00
N GLN A 149 4.28 -11.38 5.83
CA GLN A 149 3.08 -12.12 5.45
C GLN A 149 1.86 -11.20 5.48
N VAL A 150 1.06 -11.29 4.41
CA VAL A 150 -0.20 -10.57 4.27
C VAL A 150 -1.36 -11.55 4.40
N ALA A 151 -2.36 -11.23 5.22
CA ALA A 151 -3.62 -11.96 5.28
C ALA A 151 -4.36 -11.84 3.95
N LEU A 152 -4.74 -12.98 3.37
CA LEU A 152 -5.61 -13.06 2.19
C LEU A 152 -7.08 -13.08 2.63
#